data_AF-A0A0F5ZZH1-F1
#
_entry.id   AF-A0A0F5ZZH1-F1
#
_cell.length_a   1.000
_cell.length_b   1.000
_cell.length_c   1.000
_cell.angle_alpha   90.00
_cell.angle_beta   90.00
_cell.angle_gamma   90.00
#
_symmetry.space_group_name_H-M   'P 1'
#
loop_
_entity.id
_entity.type
_entity.pdbx_description
1 polymer ?
#
loop_
_entity_poly.entity_id
_entity_poly.type
_entity_poly.pdbx_seq_one_letter_code
_entity_poly.pdbx_strand_id
1 'polypeptide(L)'
;MNFTRLTIKQKLIFAMISAVIASTTLVSFLSLTKAHDMVEARLLDNELPLLLTNIREEVEQSVTQLKAAAEQLASMPMMATAVQAAGDPRAKSDIVDTLQSLKQQYQLTDASVANRANGDYWNQDGFLRQLKPEDSSWFFKLVSSGKARTTSVYREDNGDLKLFVNYQQLNGPLLAGLSRSMDKMVSFLNQFKVEQSGFVFMVSRDGRVQLHRDSVHMGNSNIAQMYQENVRDLLIQRDFNLIEASTNERDVLLASSYIPSLDWFVVAEVPTDEVYDELTSTAQQIILLSVLVCALIAVAAVFLASTITRPISDLAKVFRDIGEGEGDLRQRLEVKSNDEIGQLAQGFNGFVSKIHQVVGDVAATSQSLNNSASVVAEQAQMTQNQSQSQRDRTMLVVTAINEMGATVNEIAANAAHAADSANNAANETATGQSVVMSAQDNIQQLATDMNNMAEVIRKLAGNTQQIGGILDVIRGVSEQTNLLALNAAIE
;
A
#
# COMPACT_ATOMS: atom_id res chain seq x y z
N MET A 1 9.91 13.00 -5.96
CA MET A 1 8.69 13.23 -5.16
C MET A 1 8.91 12.62 -3.78
N ASN A 2 8.92 13.41 -2.70
CA ASN A 2 9.24 12.89 -1.35
C ASN A 2 8.05 12.06 -0.81
N PHE A 3 8.14 10.73 -0.94
CA PHE A 3 7.09 9.79 -0.52
C PHE A 3 6.69 9.92 0.95
N THR A 4 7.56 10.48 1.79
CA THR A 4 7.32 10.68 3.22
C THR A 4 6.24 11.70 3.54
N ARG A 5 5.91 12.64 2.64
CA ARG A 5 4.87 13.68 2.87
C ARG A 5 3.47 13.29 2.38
N LEU A 6 3.31 12.15 1.72
CA LEU A 6 2.03 11.73 1.14
C LEU A 6 1.14 11.06 2.19
N THR A 7 -0.17 11.32 2.11
CA THR A 7 -1.17 10.60 2.90
C THR A 7 -1.21 9.12 2.51
N ILE A 8 -1.70 8.25 3.39
CA ILE A 8 -1.89 6.82 3.09
C ILE A 8 -2.73 6.65 1.81
N LYS A 9 -3.76 7.49 1.63
CA LYS A 9 -4.62 7.51 0.44
C LYS A 9 -3.82 7.76 -0.83
N GLN A 10 -2.97 8.79 -0.83
CA GLN A 10 -2.15 9.14 -1.99
C GLN A 10 -1.13 8.05 -2.32
N LYS A 11 -0.51 7.43 -1.31
CA LYS A 11 0.43 6.32 -1.50
C LYS A 11 -0.25 5.11 -2.16
N LEU A 12 -1.43 4.74 -1.67
CA LEU A 12 -2.21 3.62 -2.23
C LEU A 12 -2.63 3.89 -3.68
N ILE A 13 -3.17 5.08 -3.97
CA ILE A 13 -3.56 5.47 -5.33
C ILE A 13 -2.35 5.45 -6.26
N PHE A 14 -1.23 6.05 -5.85
CA PHE A 14 -0.02 6.09 -6.65
C PHE A 14 0.50 4.68 -6.95
N ALA A 15 0.59 3.81 -5.94
CA ALA A 15 1.08 2.45 -6.12
C ALA A 15 0.20 1.62 -7.07
N MET A 16 -1.13 1.68 -6.91
CA MET A 16 -2.07 0.97 -7.77
C MET A 16 -2.01 1.47 -9.22
N ILE A 17 -2.05 2.80 -9.41
CA ILE A 17 -2.01 3.39 -10.75
C ILE A 17 -0.65 3.11 -11.41
N SER A 18 0.47 3.26 -10.69
CA SER A 18 1.79 2.99 -11.27
C SER A 18 1.97 1.53 -11.67
N ALA A 19 1.45 0.59 -10.87
CA ALA A 19 1.53 -0.84 -11.19
C ALA A 19 0.74 -1.17 -12.45
N VAL A 20 -0.44 -0.56 -12.61
CA VAL A 20 -1.31 -0.79 -13.77
C VAL A 20 -0.81 -0.09 -15.02
N ILE A 21 -0.28 1.13 -14.91
CA ILE A 21 0.38 1.79 -16.04
C ILE A 21 1.58 0.95 -16.49
N ALA A 22 2.41 0.47 -15.56
CA ALA A 22 3.56 -0.36 -15.89
C ALA A 22 3.16 -1.67 -16.57
N SER A 23 2.14 -2.38 -16.05
CA SER A 23 1.69 -3.64 -16.63
C SER A 23 1.01 -3.46 -17.99
N THR A 24 0.12 -2.46 -18.14
CA THR A 24 -0.55 -2.16 -19.41
C THR A 24 0.42 -1.70 -20.47
N THR A 25 1.39 -0.85 -20.11
CA THR A 25 2.45 -0.42 -21.03
C THR A 25 3.29 -1.61 -21.50
N LEU A 26 3.68 -2.50 -20.58
CA LEU A 26 4.45 -3.70 -20.92
C LEU A 26 3.66 -4.62 -21.86
N VAL A 27 2.39 -4.87 -21.58
CA VAL A 27 1.53 -5.72 -22.43
C VAL A 27 1.33 -5.07 -23.80
N SER A 28 0.99 -3.77 -23.86
CA SER A 28 0.83 -3.05 -25.12
C SER A 28 2.12 -3.07 -25.96
N PHE A 29 3.28 -2.88 -25.33
CA PHE A 29 4.57 -2.96 -26.01
C PHE A 29 4.80 -4.36 -26.61
N LEU A 30 4.65 -5.42 -25.81
CA LEU A 30 4.84 -6.79 -26.27
C LEU A 30 3.84 -7.19 -27.37
N SER A 31 2.59 -6.74 -27.28
CA SER A 31 1.57 -6.98 -28.29
C SER A 31 1.90 -6.29 -29.61
N LEU A 32 2.38 -5.04 -29.56
CA LEU A 32 2.78 -4.29 -30.77
C LEU A 32 4.00 -4.91 -31.44
N THR A 33 5.02 -5.28 -30.67
CA THR A 33 6.21 -5.97 -31.20
C THR A 33 5.82 -7.29 -31.85
N LYS A 34 5.00 -8.12 -31.19
CA LYS A 34 4.52 -9.38 -31.79
C LYS A 34 3.68 -9.17 -33.04
N ALA A 35 2.87 -8.12 -33.09
CA ALA A 35 2.06 -7.82 -34.26
C ALA A 35 2.94 -7.40 -35.45
N HIS A 36 3.98 -6.60 -35.19
CA HIS A 36 4.99 -6.25 -36.19
C HIS A 36 5.69 -7.49 -36.74
N ASP A 37 6.27 -8.30 -35.85
CA ASP A 37 6.98 -9.53 -36.23
C ASP A 37 6.09 -10.48 -37.04
N MET A 38 4.80 -10.59 -36.68
CA MET A 38 3.85 -11.46 -37.37
C MET A 38 3.51 -10.97 -38.78
N VAL A 39 3.32 -9.67 -38.96
CA VAL A 39 3.04 -9.08 -40.27
C VAL A 39 4.26 -9.22 -41.18
N GLU A 40 5.44 -8.92 -40.65
CA GLU A 40 6.70 -9.04 -41.37
C GLU A 40 6.97 -10.50 -41.78
N ALA A 41 6.86 -11.45 -40.85
CA ALA A 41 7.04 -12.88 -41.16
C ALA A 41 5.97 -13.42 -42.14
N ARG A 42 4.72 -12.96 -42.04
CA ARG A 42 3.66 -13.34 -43.00
C ARG A 42 4.06 -12.90 -44.42
N LEU A 43 4.44 -11.65 -44.57
CA LEU A 43 4.77 -11.07 -45.88
C LEU A 43 6.08 -11.65 -46.44
N LEU A 44 7.15 -11.62 -45.64
CA LEU A 44 8.50 -11.95 -46.08
C LEU A 44 8.77 -13.45 -46.17
N ASP A 45 8.26 -14.25 -45.23
CA ASP A 45 8.57 -15.68 -45.20
C ASP A 45 7.56 -16.52 -45.98
N ASN A 46 6.35 -15.99 -46.23
CA ASN A 46 5.27 -16.76 -46.84
C ASN A 46 4.71 -16.12 -48.12
N GLU A 47 4.16 -14.90 -48.06
CA GLU A 47 3.41 -14.34 -49.18
C GLU A 47 4.29 -13.98 -50.38
N LEU A 48 5.36 -13.20 -50.17
CA LEU A 48 6.25 -12.78 -51.24
C LEU A 48 6.99 -13.94 -51.90
N PRO A 49 7.63 -14.88 -51.16
CA PRO A 49 8.26 -16.04 -51.77
C PRO A 49 7.28 -16.88 -52.57
N LEU A 50 6.07 -17.12 -52.05
CA LEU A 50 5.05 -17.91 -52.74
C LEU A 50 4.56 -17.22 -54.00
N LEU A 51 4.26 -15.92 -53.93
CA LEU A 51 3.81 -15.11 -55.05
C LEU A 51 4.86 -15.10 -56.17
N LEU A 52 6.12 -14.82 -55.84
CA LEU A 52 7.20 -14.78 -56.82
C LEU A 52 7.50 -16.16 -57.39
N THR A 53 7.43 -17.21 -56.58
CA THR A 53 7.56 -18.60 -57.05
C THR A 53 6.45 -18.94 -58.03
N ASN A 54 5.19 -18.64 -57.72
CA ASN A 54 4.07 -18.93 -58.62
C ASN A 54 4.22 -18.20 -59.97
N ILE A 55 4.63 -16.92 -59.95
CA ILE A 55 4.88 -16.16 -61.17
C ILE A 55 6.06 -16.75 -61.95
N ARG A 56 7.15 -17.10 -61.27
CA ARG A 56 8.31 -17.75 -61.88
C ARG A 56 7.91 -19.04 -62.56
N GLU A 57 7.20 -19.94 -61.88
CA GLU A 57 6.82 -21.25 -62.44
C GLU A 57 5.90 -21.09 -63.66
N GLU A 58 4.93 -20.17 -63.63
CA GLU A 58 4.06 -19.88 -64.78
C GLU A 58 4.87 -19.38 -65.99
N VAL A 59 5.85 -18.50 -65.74
CA VAL A 59 6.74 -17.97 -66.78
C VAL A 59 7.65 -19.05 -67.33
N GLU A 60 8.28 -19.85 -66.45
CA GLU A 60 9.11 -20.99 -66.80
C GLU A 60 8.35 -21.99 -67.67
N GLN A 61 7.12 -22.33 -67.27
CA GLN A 61 6.26 -23.23 -68.03
C GLN A 61 5.94 -22.66 -69.43
N SER A 62 5.55 -21.39 -69.49
CA SER A 62 5.20 -20.70 -70.74
C SER A 62 6.39 -20.61 -71.71
N VAL A 63 7.58 -20.24 -71.22
CA VAL A 63 8.80 -20.11 -72.02
C VAL A 63 9.34 -21.49 -72.43
N THR A 64 9.31 -22.47 -71.54
CA THR A 64 9.77 -23.82 -71.82
C THR A 64 8.87 -24.52 -72.84
N GLN A 65 7.54 -24.33 -72.76
CA GLN A 65 6.61 -24.81 -73.78
C GLN A 65 6.92 -24.21 -75.16
N LEU A 66 7.18 -22.90 -75.22
CA LEU A 66 7.52 -22.22 -76.47
C LEU A 66 8.86 -22.69 -77.05
N LYS A 67 9.87 -22.92 -76.19
CA LYS A 67 11.16 -23.52 -76.59
C LYS A 67 11.01 -24.93 -77.13
N ALA A 68 10.23 -25.76 -76.45
CA ALA A 68 9.96 -27.12 -76.91
C ALA A 68 9.23 -27.13 -78.26
N ALA A 69 8.24 -26.23 -78.45
CA ALA A 69 7.53 -26.09 -79.72
C ALA A 69 8.46 -25.64 -80.87
N ALA A 70 9.37 -24.70 -80.62
CA ALA A 70 10.35 -24.25 -81.62
C ALA A 70 11.33 -25.36 -81.99
N GLU A 71 11.81 -26.12 -81.00
CA GLU A 71 12.68 -27.28 -81.19
C GLU A 71 11.98 -28.40 -81.97
N GLN A 72 10.72 -28.69 -81.62
CA GLN A 72 9.89 -29.66 -82.34
C GLN A 72 9.72 -29.24 -83.80
N LEU A 73 9.31 -28.00 -84.07
CA LEU A 73 9.13 -27.47 -85.43
C LEU A 73 10.41 -27.57 -86.25
N ALA A 74 11.55 -27.17 -85.68
CA ALA A 74 12.85 -27.25 -86.34
C ALA A 74 13.35 -28.69 -86.57
N SER A 75 12.80 -29.66 -85.83
CA SER A 75 13.19 -31.08 -85.89
C SER A 75 12.22 -31.93 -86.71
N MET A 76 11.13 -31.36 -87.23
CA MET A 76 10.15 -32.07 -88.06
C MET A 76 10.75 -32.44 -89.43
N PRO A 77 10.89 -33.75 -89.78
CA PRO A 77 11.48 -34.16 -91.05
C PRO A 77 10.72 -33.66 -92.28
N MET A 78 9.38 -33.62 -92.19
CA MET A 78 8.53 -33.07 -93.24
C MET A 78 8.79 -31.58 -93.47
N MET A 79 8.97 -30.81 -92.40
CA MET A 79 9.26 -29.38 -92.50
C MET A 79 10.64 -29.13 -93.11
N ALA A 80 11.65 -29.91 -92.71
CA ALA A 80 12.99 -29.83 -93.30
C ALA A 80 12.97 -30.14 -94.82
N THR A 81 12.17 -31.13 -95.23
CA THR A 81 12.01 -31.51 -96.64
C THR A 81 11.27 -30.43 -97.43
N ALA A 82 10.18 -29.89 -96.87
CA ALA A 82 9.39 -28.84 -97.51
C ALA A 82 10.20 -27.55 -97.71
N VAL A 83 11.02 -27.16 -96.73
CA VAL A 83 11.89 -25.97 -96.82
C VAL A 83 13.00 -26.14 -97.87
N GLN A 84 13.50 -27.36 -98.11
CA GLN A 84 14.43 -27.63 -99.19
C GLN A 84 13.75 -27.69 -100.57
N ALA A 85 12.50 -28.13 -100.62
CA ALA A 85 11.70 -28.25 -101.84
C ALA A 85 10.81 -27.01 -102.11
N ALA A 86 11.20 -25.83 -101.60
CA ALA A 86 10.42 -24.60 -101.67
C ALA A 86 10.01 -24.12 -103.07
N GLY A 87 10.52 -24.72 -104.15
CA GLY A 87 10.04 -24.52 -105.51
C GLY A 87 8.72 -25.25 -105.84
N ASP A 88 8.35 -26.30 -105.09
CA ASP A 88 7.09 -27.05 -105.26
C ASP A 88 5.94 -26.30 -104.55
N PRO A 89 4.84 -25.95 -105.26
CA PRO A 89 3.65 -25.36 -104.65
C PRO A 89 3.08 -26.14 -103.45
N ARG A 90 3.18 -27.47 -103.44
CA ARG A 90 2.70 -28.31 -102.32
C ARG A 90 3.55 -28.12 -101.08
N ALA A 91 4.87 -28.10 -101.24
CA ALA A 91 5.79 -27.84 -100.13
C ALA A 91 5.56 -26.46 -99.50
N LYS A 92 5.20 -25.44 -100.31
CA LYS A 92 4.81 -24.12 -99.79
C LYS A 92 3.54 -24.16 -98.96
N SER A 93 2.51 -24.91 -99.41
CA SER A 93 1.26 -25.09 -98.64
C SER A 93 1.54 -25.79 -97.32
N ASP A 94 2.29 -26.90 -97.34
CA ASP A 94 2.60 -27.69 -96.14
C ASP A 94 3.32 -26.86 -95.07
N ILE A 95 4.23 -25.96 -95.47
CA ILE A 95 4.90 -25.02 -94.55
C ILE A 95 3.86 -24.11 -93.90
N VAL A 96 3.03 -23.44 -94.71
CA VAL A 96 2.04 -22.46 -94.22
C VAL A 96 1.02 -23.12 -93.31
N ASP A 97 0.46 -24.26 -93.72
CA ASP A 97 -0.57 -24.99 -92.96
C ASP A 97 -0.04 -25.47 -91.60
N THR A 98 1.22 -25.92 -91.55
CA THR A 98 1.89 -26.31 -90.30
C THR A 98 2.10 -25.11 -89.39
N LEU A 99 2.56 -23.97 -89.94
CA LEU A 99 2.79 -22.75 -89.16
C LEU A 99 1.48 -22.15 -88.63
N GLN A 100 0.40 -22.15 -89.41
CA GLN A 100 -0.93 -21.72 -88.98
C GLN A 100 -1.47 -22.61 -87.86
N SER A 101 -1.32 -23.93 -87.99
CA SER A 101 -1.74 -24.90 -86.97
C SER A 101 -0.99 -24.67 -85.65
N LEU A 102 0.34 -24.48 -85.71
CA LEU A 102 1.16 -24.18 -84.53
C LEU A 102 0.80 -22.82 -83.92
N LYS A 103 0.54 -21.81 -84.75
CA LYS A 103 0.11 -20.49 -84.29
C LYS A 103 -1.18 -20.57 -83.49
N GLN A 104 -2.15 -21.35 -83.94
CA GLN A 104 -3.41 -21.57 -83.20
C GLN A 104 -3.18 -22.41 -81.93
N GLN A 105 -2.49 -23.54 -82.04
CA GLN A 105 -2.27 -24.46 -80.92
C GLN A 105 -1.54 -23.81 -79.74
N TYR A 106 -0.49 -23.04 -80.02
CA TYR A 106 0.35 -22.40 -78.99
C TYR A 106 0.01 -20.91 -78.79
N GLN A 107 -1.08 -20.40 -79.39
CA GLN A 107 -1.50 -19.00 -79.33
C GLN A 107 -0.36 -18.02 -79.64
N LEU A 108 0.37 -18.28 -80.71
CA LEU A 108 1.54 -17.51 -81.10
C LEU A 108 1.12 -16.22 -81.79
N THR A 109 1.99 -15.21 -81.71
CA THR A 109 1.86 -14.02 -82.55
C THR A 109 2.42 -14.30 -83.93
N ASP A 110 3.59 -14.92 -84.01
CA ASP A 110 4.24 -15.32 -85.26
C ASP A 110 4.78 -16.75 -85.14
N ALA A 111 4.64 -17.51 -86.22
CA ALA A 111 5.29 -18.80 -86.39
C ALA A 111 6.02 -18.76 -87.73
N SER A 112 7.31 -19.10 -87.72
CA SER A 112 8.16 -18.94 -88.88
C SER A 112 9.24 -20.00 -89.01
N VAL A 113 9.68 -20.24 -90.24
CA VAL A 113 10.84 -21.07 -90.55
C VAL A 113 11.74 -20.39 -91.56
N ALA A 114 13.04 -20.60 -91.41
CA ALA A 114 14.07 -20.14 -92.32
C ALA A 114 14.93 -21.31 -92.79
N ASN A 115 15.32 -21.28 -94.06
CA ASN A 115 16.38 -22.12 -94.57
C ASN A 115 17.74 -21.53 -94.17
N ARG A 116 18.50 -22.28 -93.35
CA ARG A 116 19.81 -21.88 -92.83
C ARG A 116 20.87 -21.65 -93.93
N ALA A 117 20.73 -22.32 -95.07
CA ALA A 117 21.74 -22.28 -96.14
C ALA A 117 21.58 -21.07 -97.06
N ASN A 118 20.35 -20.74 -97.46
CA ASN A 118 20.08 -19.68 -98.42
C ASN A 118 19.32 -18.48 -97.84
N GLY A 119 18.80 -18.57 -96.62
CA GLY A 119 18.08 -17.49 -95.94
C GLY A 119 16.62 -17.34 -96.35
N ASP A 120 16.04 -18.23 -97.16
CA ASP A 120 14.62 -18.15 -97.50
C ASP A 120 13.77 -18.27 -96.22
N TYR A 121 12.79 -17.36 -96.05
CA TYR A 121 12.03 -17.21 -94.82
C TYR A 121 10.52 -17.19 -95.07
N TRP A 122 9.82 -18.03 -94.32
CA TRP A 122 8.37 -18.17 -94.35
C TRP A 122 7.78 -17.87 -92.98
N ASN A 123 6.58 -17.30 -92.96
CA ASN A 123 5.73 -17.25 -91.78
C ASN A 123 4.38 -17.93 -92.07
N GLN A 124 3.45 -17.83 -91.12
CA GLN A 124 2.08 -18.35 -91.25
C GLN A 124 1.27 -17.77 -92.43
N ASP A 125 1.75 -16.72 -93.10
CA ASP A 125 1.08 -16.05 -94.21
C ASP A 125 1.71 -16.37 -95.56
N GLY A 126 2.85 -17.08 -95.58
CA GLY A 126 3.54 -17.50 -96.79
C GLY A 126 5.04 -17.19 -96.79
N PHE A 127 5.62 -17.19 -97.98
CA PHE A 127 7.00 -16.74 -98.18
C PHE A 127 7.08 -15.23 -97.95
N LEU A 128 7.94 -14.80 -97.04
CA LEU A 128 8.12 -13.39 -96.71
C LEU A 128 9.23 -12.76 -97.56
N ARG A 129 10.45 -13.29 -97.43
CA ARG A 129 11.64 -12.78 -98.08
C ARG A 129 12.82 -13.74 -97.92
N GLN A 130 13.91 -13.45 -98.62
CA GLN A 130 15.22 -14.01 -98.31
C GLN A 130 15.92 -13.09 -97.30
N LEU A 131 16.33 -13.62 -96.15
CA LEU A 131 17.01 -12.88 -95.09
C LEU A 131 18.40 -12.45 -95.53
N LYS A 132 18.76 -11.18 -95.27
CA LYS A 132 20.08 -10.63 -95.60
C LYS A 132 20.83 -10.22 -94.32
N PRO A 133 22.17 -10.24 -94.32
CA PRO A 133 22.95 -9.87 -93.12
C PRO A 133 22.64 -8.47 -92.58
N GLU A 134 22.29 -7.53 -93.46
CA GLU A 134 22.04 -6.13 -93.16
C GLU A 134 20.76 -5.90 -92.33
N ASP A 135 19.70 -6.65 -92.62
CA ASP A 135 18.36 -6.46 -92.03
C ASP A 135 17.94 -7.57 -91.06
N SER A 136 18.67 -8.69 -91.04
CA SER A 136 18.28 -9.91 -90.32
C SER A 136 19.41 -10.41 -89.42
N SER A 137 20.09 -9.49 -88.73
CA SER A 137 21.29 -9.80 -87.93
C SER A 137 21.07 -10.89 -86.87
N TRP A 138 19.86 -10.99 -86.30
CA TRP A 138 19.49 -12.02 -85.33
C TRP A 138 19.65 -13.45 -85.89
N PHE A 139 19.30 -13.66 -87.17
CA PHE A 139 19.36 -14.95 -87.84
C PHE A 139 20.81 -15.36 -88.08
N PHE A 140 21.60 -14.49 -88.72
CA PHE A 140 23.00 -14.80 -89.01
C PHE A 140 23.84 -14.93 -87.73
N LYS A 141 23.55 -14.14 -86.68
CA LYS A 141 24.17 -14.31 -85.36
C LYS A 141 23.84 -15.67 -84.76
N LEU A 142 22.59 -16.11 -84.81
CA LEU A 142 22.24 -17.44 -84.31
C LEU A 142 22.95 -18.52 -85.12
N VAL A 143 22.83 -18.52 -86.45
CA VAL A 143 23.41 -19.53 -87.33
C VAL A 143 24.92 -19.67 -87.13
N SER A 144 25.65 -18.56 -87.02
CA SER A 144 27.10 -18.55 -86.79
C SER A 144 27.54 -18.85 -85.35
N SER A 145 26.66 -18.64 -84.36
CA SER A 145 27.02 -18.83 -82.94
C SER A 145 27.26 -20.30 -82.52
N GLY A 146 26.80 -21.27 -83.32
CA GLY A 146 26.80 -22.69 -82.95
C GLY A 146 25.83 -23.06 -81.82
N LYS A 147 25.04 -22.11 -81.30
CA LYS A 147 24.02 -22.38 -80.27
C LYS A 147 22.74 -22.88 -80.91
N ALA A 148 22.18 -23.99 -80.40
CA ALA A 148 20.94 -24.55 -80.93
C ALA A 148 19.73 -23.61 -80.73
N ARG A 149 19.74 -22.74 -79.72
CA ARG A 149 18.59 -21.88 -79.36
C ARG A 149 19.01 -20.47 -78.97
N THR A 150 18.10 -19.52 -79.18
CA THR A 150 18.17 -18.18 -78.59
C THR A 150 16.78 -17.72 -78.17
N THR A 151 16.75 -16.87 -77.15
CA THR A 151 15.53 -16.25 -76.63
C THR A 151 15.79 -14.77 -76.49
N SER A 152 14.91 -13.95 -77.06
CA SER A 152 15.06 -12.50 -77.05
C SER A 152 13.70 -11.84 -76.99
N VAL A 153 13.61 -10.74 -76.25
CA VAL A 153 12.43 -9.89 -76.25
C VAL A 153 12.71 -8.65 -77.09
N TYR A 154 11.79 -8.33 -77.98
CA TYR A 154 11.92 -7.22 -78.91
C TYR A 154 10.61 -6.42 -78.94
N ARG A 155 10.74 -5.10 -79.04
CA ARG A 155 9.62 -4.19 -79.24
C ARG A 155 9.54 -3.84 -80.72
N GLU A 156 8.41 -4.14 -81.34
CA GLU A 156 8.15 -3.78 -82.72
C GLU A 156 7.83 -2.30 -82.88
N ASP A 157 7.91 -1.78 -84.11
CA ASP A 157 7.68 -0.37 -84.43
C ASP A 157 6.25 0.09 -84.07
N ASN A 158 5.30 -0.84 -84.04
CA ASN A 158 3.92 -0.60 -83.60
C ASN A 158 3.77 -0.51 -82.07
N GLY A 159 4.85 -0.74 -81.31
CA GLY A 159 4.89 -0.73 -79.86
C GLY A 159 4.72 -2.10 -79.20
N ASP A 160 4.32 -3.14 -79.94
CA ASP A 160 4.06 -4.47 -79.39
C ASP A 160 5.34 -5.11 -78.88
N LEU A 161 5.27 -5.70 -77.69
CA LEU A 161 6.39 -6.43 -77.12
C LEU A 161 6.23 -7.93 -77.39
N LYS A 162 7.23 -8.56 -78.02
CA LYS A 162 7.19 -9.99 -78.35
C LYS A 162 8.39 -10.73 -77.79
N LEU A 163 8.12 -11.91 -77.21
CA LEU A 163 9.15 -12.90 -76.90
C LEU A 163 9.37 -13.77 -78.11
N PHE A 164 10.58 -13.73 -78.66
CA PHE A 164 11.03 -14.59 -79.74
C PHE A 164 11.86 -15.74 -79.19
N VAL A 165 11.50 -16.95 -79.59
CA VAL A 165 12.27 -18.16 -79.36
C VAL A 165 12.64 -18.75 -80.70
N ASN A 166 13.94 -18.79 -80.97
CA ASN A 166 14.47 -19.35 -82.19
C ASN A 166 15.25 -20.62 -81.87
N TYR A 167 15.06 -21.65 -82.70
CA TYR A 167 15.80 -22.90 -82.63
C TYR A 167 16.37 -23.23 -84.01
N GLN A 168 17.67 -23.53 -84.08
CA GLN A 168 18.30 -24.03 -85.29
C GLN A 168 18.65 -25.50 -85.15
N GLN A 169 18.36 -26.26 -86.19
CA GLN A 169 18.86 -27.62 -86.32
C GLN A 169 20.33 -27.57 -86.73
N LEU A 170 21.27 -27.78 -85.80
CA LEU A 170 22.72 -27.57 -86.04
C LEU A 170 23.24 -28.30 -87.29
N ASN A 171 22.77 -29.53 -87.53
CA ASN A 171 23.16 -30.37 -88.65
C ASN A 171 22.11 -30.44 -89.77
N GLY A 172 21.15 -29.51 -89.81
CA GLY A 172 20.06 -29.52 -90.78
C GLY A 172 19.79 -28.16 -91.43
N PRO A 173 18.89 -28.10 -92.40
CA PRO A 173 18.62 -26.88 -93.16
C PRO A 173 17.71 -25.90 -92.41
N LEU A 174 17.09 -26.31 -91.29
CA LEU A 174 15.95 -25.61 -90.72
C LEU A 174 16.31 -24.77 -89.50
N LEU A 175 15.78 -23.55 -89.46
CA LEU A 175 15.68 -22.72 -88.27
C LEU A 175 14.20 -22.38 -88.08
N ALA A 176 13.65 -22.66 -86.91
CA ALA A 176 12.31 -22.27 -86.52
C ALA A 176 12.36 -21.04 -85.62
N GLY A 177 11.43 -20.11 -85.81
CA GLY A 177 11.24 -18.94 -84.97
C GLY A 177 9.77 -18.83 -84.57
N LEU A 178 9.50 -18.89 -83.26
CA LEU A 178 8.17 -18.70 -82.71
C LEU A 178 8.15 -17.43 -81.86
N SER A 179 7.07 -16.66 -81.94
CA SER A 179 6.89 -15.46 -81.13
C SER A 179 5.58 -15.49 -80.34
N ARG A 180 5.58 -14.88 -79.16
CA ARG A 180 4.36 -14.66 -78.38
C ARG A 180 4.36 -13.23 -77.85
N SER A 181 3.21 -12.55 -77.94
CA SER A 181 3.02 -11.23 -77.33
C SER A 181 3.27 -11.32 -75.82
N MET A 182 4.04 -10.36 -75.31
CA MET A 182 4.30 -10.14 -73.90
C MET A 182 3.22 -9.26 -73.25
N ASP A 183 2.26 -8.72 -74.01
CA ASP A 183 1.17 -7.91 -73.45
C ASP A 183 0.28 -8.76 -72.54
N LYS A 184 0.09 -10.04 -72.89
CA LYS A 184 -0.55 -11.03 -72.00
C LYS A 184 0.24 -11.24 -70.72
N MET A 185 1.58 -11.24 -70.79
CA MET A 185 2.44 -11.37 -69.63
C MET A 185 2.38 -10.11 -68.75
N VAL A 186 2.41 -8.91 -69.34
CA VAL A 186 2.19 -7.65 -68.61
C VAL A 186 0.82 -7.66 -67.93
N SER A 187 -0.22 -8.09 -68.64
CA SER A 187 -1.58 -8.20 -68.08
C SER A 187 -1.65 -9.22 -66.94
N PHE A 188 -0.92 -10.34 -67.04
CA PHE A 188 -0.79 -11.34 -65.98
C PHE A 188 -0.09 -10.76 -64.75
N LEU A 189 1.06 -10.10 -64.93
CA LEU A 189 1.78 -9.45 -63.83
C LEU A 189 0.93 -8.38 -63.14
N ASN A 190 0.14 -7.61 -63.90
CA ASN A 190 -0.75 -6.58 -63.37
C ASN A 190 -1.94 -7.13 -62.56
N GLN A 191 -2.22 -8.44 -62.62
CA GLN A 191 -3.23 -9.07 -61.76
C GLN A 191 -2.73 -9.25 -60.33
N PHE A 192 -1.41 -9.27 -60.14
CA PHE A 192 -0.79 -9.38 -58.82
C PHE A 192 -0.69 -8.00 -58.19
N LYS A 193 -1.56 -7.78 -57.21
CA LYS A 193 -1.55 -6.63 -56.33
C LYS A 193 -0.92 -7.06 -55.01
N VAL A 194 0.21 -6.47 -54.65
CA VAL A 194 0.87 -6.72 -53.37
C VAL A 194 0.48 -5.60 -52.42
N GLU A 195 -0.10 -5.94 -51.27
CA GLU A 195 -0.76 -4.99 -50.37
C GLU A 195 -1.79 -4.08 -51.10
N GLN A 196 -1.63 -2.75 -51.05
CA GLN A 196 -2.61 -1.79 -51.57
C GLN A 196 -2.21 -1.16 -52.90
N SER A 197 -0.92 -1.03 -53.22
CA SER A 197 -0.47 -0.47 -54.50
C SER A 197 0.81 -1.11 -55.05
N GLY A 198 1.41 -2.01 -54.28
CA GLY A 198 2.53 -2.83 -54.70
C GLY A 198 2.19 -3.70 -55.92
N PHE A 199 3.21 -4.00 -56.70
CA PHE A 199 3.06 -4.60 -58.01
C PHE A 199 4.28 -5.41 -58.40
N VAL A 200 4.15 -6.17 -59.48
CA VAL A 200 5.20 -7.05 -59.97
C VAL A 200 5.66 -6.60 -61.35
N PHE A 201 6.97 -6.72 -61.59
CA PHE A 201 7.60 -6.41 -62.87
C PHE A 201 8.76 -7.38 -63.13
N MET A 202 9.40 -7.30 -64.30
CA MET A 202 10.55 -8.15 -64.63
C MET A 202 11.74 -7.34 -65.10
N VAL A 203 12.93 -7.78 -64.70
CA VAL A 203 14.21 -7.18 -65.09
C VAL A 203 15.15 -8.24 -65.63
N SER A 204 16.05 -7.88 -66.53
CA SER A 204 17.14 -8.76 -66.94
C SER A 204 18.23 -8.84 -65.89
N ARG A 205 19.17 -9.77 -66.06
CA ARG A 205 20.33 -9.95 -65.16
C ARG A 205 21.17 -8.69 -64.91
N ASP A 206 21.23 -7.76 -65.86
CA ASP A 206 21.91 -6.47 -65.72
C ASP A 206 21.03 -5.38 -65.05
N GLY A 207 19.82 -5.73 -64.60
CA GLY A 207 18.88 -4.85 -63.92
C GLY A 207 18.05 -3.96 -64.86
N ARG A 208 18.13 -4.16 -66.18
CA ARG A 208 17.28 -3.42 -67.13
C ARG A 208 15.85 -3.90 -67.04
N VAL A 209 14.90 -2.98 -66.94
CA VAL A 209 13.48 -3.29 -66.88
C VAL A 209 13.02 -3.86 -68.22
N GLN A 210 12.45 -5.07 -68.19
CA GLN A 210 11.98 -5.78 -69.38
C GLN A 210 10.47 -5.69 -69.50
N LEU A 211 9.76 -6.02 -68.41
CA LEU A 211 8.30 -5.91 -68.31
C LEU A 211 7.96 -5.04 -67.12
N HIS A 212 7.00 -4.12 -67.28
CA HIS A 212 6.55 -3.22 -66.21
C HIS A 212 5.13 -2.75 -66.50
N ARG A 213 4.36 -2.43 -65.45
CA ARG A 213 2.97 -1.93 -65.59
C ARG A 213 2.90 -0.62 -66.37
N ASP A 214 3.88 0.24 -66.16
CA ASP A 214 4.11 1.45 -66.94
C ASP A 214 5.15 1.20 -68.03
N SER A 215 4.69 1.32 -69.28
CA SER A 215 5.47 1.10 -70.49
C SER A 215 6.68 2.03 -70.64
N VAL A 216 6.69 3.19 -69.99
CA VAL A 216 7.80 4.17 -70.06
C VAL A 216 9.11 3.57 -69.56
N HIS A 217 9.04 2.69 -68.55
CA HIS A 217 10.22 2.07 -67.94
C HIS A 217 10.79 0.90 -68.75
N MET A 218 9.96 0.25 -69.56
CA MET A 218 10.34 -0.98 -70.29
C MET A 218 11.44 -0.69 -71.33
N GLY A 219 12.63 -1.26 -71.10
CA GLY A 219 13.81 -1.14 -71.97
C GLY A 219 14.64 0.13 -71.77
N ASN A 220 14.06 1.15 -71.11
CA ASN A 220 14.67 2.47 -70.94
C ASN A 220 15.20 2.71 -69.52
N SER A 221 14.68 1.99 -68.52
CA SER A 221 15.06 2.17 -67.12
C SER A 221 15.89 0.99 -66.60
N ASN A 222 16.77 1.29 -65.64
CA ASN A 222 17.47 0.29 -64.83
C ASN A 222 16.98 0.36 -63.39
N ILE A 223 16.76 -0.80 -62.77
CA ILE A 223 16.23 -0.92 -61.41
C ILE A 223 17.11 -0.18 -60.38
N ALA A 224 18.44 -0.18 -60.55
CA ALA A 224 19.34 0.57 -59.66
C ALA A 224 19.09 2.09 -59.67
N GLN A 225 18.63 2.63 -60.81
CA GLN A 225 18.32 4.06 -60.94
C GLN A 225 16.94 4.39 -60.39
N MET A 226 15.98 3.47 -60.51
CA MET A 226 14.61 3.68 -60.03
C MET A 226 14.52 3.73 -58.50
N TYR A 227 15.35 2.93 -57.81
CA TYR A 227 15.27 2.78 -56.35
C TYR A 227 16.49 3.30 -55.60
N GLN A 228 17.36 4.06 -56.27
CA GLN A 228 18.53 4.76 -55.72
C GLN A 228 19.49 3.91 -54.84
N GLU A 229 19.43 2.59 -54.95
CA GLU A 229 20.08 1.66 -54.04
C GLU A 229 20.93 0.62 -54.76
N ASN A 230 21.81 -0.04 -54.01
CA ASN A 230 22.61 -1.14 -54.52
C ASN A 230 21.78 -2.42 -54.67
N VAL A 231 21.09 -2.55 -55.80
CA VAL A 231 20.25 -3.72 -56.17
C VAL A 231 21.02 -5.02 -56.43
N ARG A 232 22.33 -5.10 -56.14
CA ARG A 232 23.14 -6.30 -56.40
C ARG A 232 22.62 -7.53 -55.66
N ASP A 233 22.21 -7.35 -54.42
CA ASP A 233 21.71 -8.45 -53.60
C ASP A 233 20.32 -8.94 -54.04
N LEU A 234 19.57 -8.07 -54.71
CA LEU A 234 18.31 -8.42 -55.35
C LEU A 234 18.52 -9.27 -56.60
N LEU A 235 19.60 -9.05 -57.37
CA LEU A 235 19.82 -9.74 -58.66
C LEU A 235 20.72 -10.98 -58.55
N ILE A 236 20.74 -11.65 -57.39
CA ILE A 236 21.45 -12.92 -57.19
C ILE A 236 20.58 -14.07 -57.69
N GLN A 237 21.13 -14.99 -58.48
CA GLN A 237 20.42 -16.15 -59.04
C GLN A 237 20.00 -17.17 -57.95
N ARG A 238 18.95 -16.83 -57.21
CA ARG A 238 18.32 -17.60 -56.12
C ARG A 238 16.81 -17.60 -56.28
N ASP A 239 16.16 -18.49 -55.53
CA ASP A 239 14.70 -18.60 -55.51
C ASP A 239 14.02 -17.37 -54.89
N PHE A 240 14.69 -16.73 -53.93
CA PHE A 240 14.18 -15.54 -53.26
C PHE A 240 15.33 -14.64 -52.81
N ASN A 241 15.21 -13.35 -53.10
CA ASN A 241 16.05 -12.29 -52.54
C ASN A 241 15.15 -11.16 -52.04
N LEU A 242 15.59 -10.43 -51.03
CA LEU A 242 14.89 -9.30 -50.44
C LEU A 242 15.89 -8.18 -50.13
N ILE A 243 15.54 -6.95 -50.48
CA ILE A 243 16.23 -5.74 -50.03
C ILE A 243 15.22 -4.68 -49.62
N GLU A 244 15.62 -3.81 -48.70
CA GLU A 244 14.96 -2.53 -48.48
C GLU A 244 15.50 -1.52 -49.49
N ALA A 245 14.63 -0.70 -50.05
CA ALA A 245 15.01 0.37 -50.96
C ALA A 245 14.09 1.58 -50.80
N SER A 246 14.40 2.66 -51.50
CA SER A 246 13.56 3.86 -51.49
C SER A 246 13.27 4.32 -52.91
N THR A 247 12.04 4.75 -53.15
CA THR A 247 11.68 5.50 -54.35
C THR A 247 11.81 6.99 -54.06
N ASN A 248 11.58 7.85 -55.07
CA ASN A 248 11.54 9.31 -54.84
C ASN A 248 10.41 9.74 -53.88
N GLU A 249 9.43 8.89 -53.61
CA GLU A 249 8.21 9.23 -52.88
C GLU A 249 8.10 8.52 -51.52
N ARG A 250 8.59 7.29 -51.41
CA ARG A 250 8.46 6.45 -50.20
C ARG A 250 9.44 5.28 -50.16
N ASP A 251 9.59 4.72 -48.97
CA ASP A 251 10.35 3.50 -48.73
C ASP A 251 9.58 2.26 -49.23
N VAL A 252 10.31 1.29 -49.76
CA VAL A 252 9.76 0.08 -50.37
C VAL A 252 10.62 -1.14 -50.05
N LEU A 253 9.99 -2.30 -49.99
CA LEU A 253 10.64 -3.60 -50.02
C LEU A 253 10.65 -4.10 -51.46
N LEU A 254 11.82 -4.55 -51.91
CA LEU A 254 11.97 -5.21 -53.19
C LEU A 254 12.29 -6.68 -52.94
N ALA A 255 11.42 -7.55 -53.43
CA ALA A 255 11.64 -8.99 -53.43
C ALA A 255 11.81 -9.49 -54.85
N SER A 256 12.67 -10.48 -55.08
CA SER A 256 12.84 -11.04 -56.42
C SER A 256 13.06 -12.54 -56.44
N SER A 257 12.76 -13.14 -57.60
CA SER A 257 13.03 -14.54 -57.89
C SER A 257 13.62 -14.68 -59.30
N TYR A 258 14.66 -15.50 -59.43
CA TYR A 258 15.34 -15.75 -60.69
C TYR A 258 14.54 -16.69 -61.60
N ILE A 259 14.48 -16.37 -62.90
CA ILE A 259 13.81 -17.13 -63.97
C ILE A 259 14.90 -17.68 -64.92
N PRO A 260 15.36 -18.93 -64.72
CA PRO A 260 16.45 -19.53 -65.50
C PRO A 260 16.25 -19.55 -67.01
N SER A 261 15.01 -19.72 -67.47
CA SER A 261 14.70 -19.81 -68.90
C SER A 261 14.90 -18.49 -69.64
N LEU A 262 14.81 -17.35 -68.97
CA LEU A 262 14.99 -16.02 -69.57
C LEU A 262 16.29 -15.32 -69.14
N ASP A 263 16.98 -15.83 -68.12
CA ASP A 263 18.07 -15.12 -67.41
C ASP A 263 17.60 -13.78 -66.83
N TRP A 264 16.34 -13.76 -66.37
CA TRP A 264 15.63 -12.60 -65.85
C TRP A 264 15.24 -12.81 -64.38
N PHE A 265 14.74 -11.76 -63.76
CA PHE A 265 14.17 -11.76 -62.42
C PHE A 265 12.75 -11.23 -62.49
N VAL A 266 11.83 -11.91 -61.82
CA VAL A 266 10.57 -11.30 -61.41
C VAL A 266 10.85 -10.51 -60.12
N VAL A 267 10.35 -9.29 -60.04
CA VAL A 267 10.54 -8.39 -58.90
C VAL A 267 9.18 -7.90 -58.43
N ALA A 268 8.91 -8.02 -57.13
CA ALA A 268 7.78 -7.42 -56.46
C ALA A 268 8.24 -6.17 -55.71
N GLU A 269 7.54 -5.06 -55.91
CA GLU A 269 7.66 -3.85 -55.10
C GLU A 269 6.53 -3.82 -54.08
N VAL A 270 6.88 -3.66 -52.80
CA VAL A 270 5.92 -3.52 -51.70
C VAL A 270 6.20 -2.23 -50.94
N PRO A 271 5.27 -1.28 -50.89
CA PRO A 271 5.42 -0.08 -50.07
C PRO A 271 5.44 -0.40 -48.58
N THR A 272 6.46 0.05 -47.85
CA THR A 272 6.63 -0.30 -46.42
C THR A 272 5.55 0.29 -45.54
N ASP A 273 5.05 1.48 -45.89
CA ASP A 273 3.93 2.14 -45.20
C ASP A 273 2.66 1.27 -45.25
N GLU A 274 2.35 0.69 -46.41
CA GLU A 274 1.18 -0.16 -46.59
C GLU A 274 1.26 -1.47 -45.79
N VAL A 275 2.46 -2.03 -45.62
CA VAL A 275 2.68 -3.24 -44.80
C VAL A 275 2.25 -3.01 -43.35
N TYR A 276 2.54 -1.81 -42.82
CA TYR A 276 2.28 -1.49 -41.41
C TYR A 276 1.01 -0.66 -41.18
N ASP A 277 0.33 -0.20 -42.23
CA ASP A 277 -0.90 0.58 -42.12
C ASP A 277 -1.97 -0.16 -41.31
N GLU A 278 -2.12 -1.48 -41.51
CA GLU A 278 -3.08 -2.29 -40.74
C GLU A 278 -2.68 -2.39 -39.24
N LEU A 279 -1.39 -2.28 -38.92
CA LEU A 279 -0.91 -2.23 -37.53
C LEU A 279 -1.26 -0.91 -36.86
N THR A 280 -1.33 0.21 -37.59
CA THR A 280 -1.65 1.52 -36.97
C THR A 280 -3.06 1.55 -36.39
N SER A 281 -4.05 0.96 -37.08
CA SER A 281 -5.43 0.83 -36.59
C SER A 281 -5.50 -0.07 -35.36
N THR A 282 -4.80 -1.20 -35.39
CA THR A 282 -4.68 -2.13 -34.25
C THR A 282 -4.01 -1.46 -33.05
N ALA A 283 -2.95 -0.68 -33.29
CA ALA A 283 -2.25 0.09 -32.27
C ALA A 283 -3.16 1.13 -31.60
N GLN A 284 -3.97 1.85 -32.39
CA GLN A 284 -4.95 2.80 -31.85
C GLN A 284 -6.00 2.10 -30.97
N GLN A 285 -6.48 0.93 -31.36
CA GLN A 285 -7.41 0.14 -30.54
C GLN A 285 -6.78 -0.33 -29.23
N ILE A 286 -5.53 -0.83 -29.28
CA ILE A 286 -4.78 -1.24 -28.08
C ILE A 286 -4.57 -0.04 -27.15
N ILE A 287 -4.15 1.11 -27.67
CA ILE A 287 -3.93 2.32 -26.89
C ILE A 287 -5.25 2.79 -26.25
N LEU A 288 -6.34 2.84 -27.02
CA LEU A 288 -7.66 3.25 -26.51
C LEU A 288 -8.15 2.31 -25.40
N LEU A 289 -8.01 1.00 -25.58
CA LEU A 289 -8.35 0.01 -24.55
C LEU A 289 -7.47 0.16 -23.31
N SER A 290 -6.15 0.35 -23.46
CA SER A 290 -5.22 0.56 -22.35
C SER A 290 -5.54 1.83 -21.56
N VAL A 291 -5.91 2.91 -22.23
CA VAL A 291 -6.37 4.16 -21.59
C VAL A 291 -7.67 3.91 -20.82
N LEU A 292 -8.63 3.17 -21.40
CA LEU A 292 -9.90 2.86 -20.76
C LEU A 292 -9.69 2.00 -19.49
N VAL A 293 -8.84 0.98 -19.57
CA VAL A 293 -8.47 0.14 -18.41
C VAL A 293 -7.76 0.96 -17.34
N CYS A 294 -6.80 1.82 -17.72
CA CYS A 294 -6.14 2.72 -16.78
C CYS A 294 -7.12 3.68 -16.10
N ALA A 295 -8.07 4.24 -16.85
CA ALA A 295 -9.11 5.13 -16.30
C ALA A 295 -10.03 4.39 -15.32
N LEU A 296 -10.51 3.20 -15.69
CA LEU A 296 -11.34 2.35 -14.84
C LEU A 296 -10.63 2.02 -13.52
N ILE A 297 -9.36 1.60 -13.60
CA ILE A 297 -8.56 1.28 -12.42
C ILE A 297 -8.25 2.53 -11.60
N ALA A 298 -7.99 3.68 -12.22
CA ALA A 298 -7.78 4.92 -11.48
C ALA A 298 -9.03 5.27 -10.64
N VAL A 299 -10.24 5.13 -11.21
CA VAL A 299 -11.50 5.32 -10.48
C VAL A 299 -11.64 4.30 -9.35
N ALA A 300 -11.40 3.02 -9.63
CA ALA A 300 -11.47 1.96 -8.62
C ALA A 300 -10.45 2.17 -7.48
N ALA A 301 -9.23 2.59 -7.82
CA ALA A 301 -8.16 2.88 -6.86
C ALA A 301 -8.51 4.06 -5.96
N VAL A 302 -9.09 5.13 -6.52
CA VAL A 302 -9.58 6.28 -5.73
C VAL A 302 -10.71 5.85 -4.79
N PHE A 303 -11.66 5.06 -5.29
CA PHE A 303 -12.78 4.56 -4.49
C PHE A 303 -12.28 3.69 -3.34
N LEU A 304 -11.48 2.65 -3.62
CA LEU A 304 -10.94 1.73 -2.63
C LEU A 304 -10.07 2.44 -1.59
N ALA A 305 -9.15 3.31 -2.03
CA ALA A 305 -8.31 4.09 -1.12
C ALA A 305 -9.15 5.02 -0.24
N SER A 306 -10.25 5.58 -0.75
CA SER A 306 -11.15 6.42 0.05
C SER A 306 -11.93 5.62 1.11
N THR A 307 -12.38 4.41 0.77
CA THR A 307 -13.09 3.52 1.69
C THR A 307 -12.21 3.07 2.86
N ILE A 308 -10.95 2.75 2.59
CA ILE A 308 -9.99 2.31 3.62
C ILE A 308 -9.53 3.48 4.50
N THR A 309 -9.25 4.65 3.91
CA THR A 309 -8.59 5.74 4.64
C THR A 309 -9.52 6.70 5.36
N ARG A 310 -10.81 6.80 4.97
CA ARG A 310 -11.79 7.63 5.67
C ARG A 310 -11.94 7.26 7.15
N PRO A 311 -12.21 5.98 7.52
CA PRO A 311 -12.34 5.59 8.92
C PRO A 311 -11.07 5.87 9.74
N ILE A 312 -9.88 5.65 9.16
CA ILE A 312 -8.60 5.98 9.80
C ILE A 312 -8.48 7.47 10.09
N SER A 313 -8.92 8.32 9.15
CA SER A 313 -8.95 9.76 9.34
C SER A 313 -9.93 10.19 10.42
N ASP A 314 -11.07 9.51 10.55
CA ASP A 314 -12.08 9.81 11.58
C ASP A 314 -11.57 9.40 12.97
N LEU A 315 -10.95 8.22 13.07
CA LEU A 315 -10.19 7.78 14.25
C LEU A 315 -9.14 8.81 14.66
N ALA A 316 -8.32 9.29 13.72
CA ALA A 316 -7.28 10.28 13.98
C ALA A 316 -7.83 11.62 14.47
N LYS A 317 -9.01 12.05 13.99
CA LYS A 317 -9.69 13.26 14.47
C LYS A 317 -10.15 13.10 15.91
N VAL A 318 -10.83 12.01 16.25
CA VAL A 318 -11.30 11.75 17.63
C VAL A 318 -10.12 11.64 18.60
N PHE A 319 -9.02 10.99 18.19
CA PHE A 319 -7.80 10.97 18.99
C PHE A 319 -7.24 12.37 19.25
N ARG A 320 -7.24 13.24 18.23
CA ARG A 320 -6.79 14.62 18.36
C ARG A 320 -7.73 15.43 19.25
N ASP A 321 -9.04 15.27 19.09
CA ASP A 321 -10.05 15.98 19.88
C ASP A 321 -9.98 15.60 21.38
N ILE A 322 -9.71 14.33 21.70
CA ILE A 322 -9.50 13.92 23.10
C ILE A 322 -8.15 14.41 23.64
N GLY A 323 -7.08 14.37 22.84
CA GLY A 323 -5.74 14.72 23.30
C GLY A 323 -5.44 16.22 23.37
N GLU A 324 -5.93 17.00 22.41
CA GLU A 324 -5.71 18.45 22.30
C GLU A 324 -6.91 19.27 22.79
N GLY A 325 -8.11 18.69 22.85
CA GLY A 325 -9.32 19.36 23.30
C GLY A 325 -9.52 19.36 24.82
N GLU A 326 -10.77 19.43 25.27
CA GLU A 326 -11.13 19.47 26.70
C GLU A 326 -11.11 18.08 27.37
N GLY A 327 -10.67 17.04 26.67
CA GLY A 327 -10.64 15.68 27.20
C GLY A 327 -12.04 15.10 27.46
N ASP A 328 -13.05 15.40 26.64
CA ASP A 328 -14.40 14.86 26.81
C ASP A 328 -14.44 13.33 26.57
N LEU A 329 -14.34 12.58 27.68
CA LEU A 329 -14.36 11.12 27.71
C LEU A 329 -15.74 10.52 27.41
N ARG A 330 -16.76 11.31 27.05
CA ARG A 330 -18.06 10.79 26.59
C ARG A 330 -18.05 10.42 25.11
N GLN A 331 -17.08 10.92 24.35
CA GLN A 331 -16.95 10.56 22.94
C GLN A 331 -16.67 9.06 22.76
N ARG A 332 -17.30 8.46 21.75
CA ARG A 332 -17.11 7.06 21.37
C ARG A 332 -16.96 6.97 19.86
N LEU A 333 -16.15 6.04 19.40
CA LEU A 333 -16.06 5.69 17.99
C LEU A 333 -17.19 4.74 17.62
N GLU A 334 -17.85 5.00 16.49
CA GLU A 334 -18.87 4.12 15.94
C GLU A 334 -18.20 2.90 15.30
N VAL A 335 -18.58 1.70 15.74
CA VAL A 335 -18.05 0.43 15.20
C VAL A 335 -18.87 0.03 13.97
N LYS A 336 -18.42 0.42 12.78
CA LYS A 336 -19.14 0.20 11.50
C LYS A 336 -18.76 -1.09 10.76
N SER A 337 -17.66 -1.73 11.17
CA SER A 337 -17.09 -2.89 10.49
C SER A 337 -16.59 -3.91 11.51
N ASN A 338 -16.39 -5.15 11.06
CA ASN A 338 -15.76 -6.24 11.82
C ASN A 338 -14.30 -6.50 11.38
N ASP A 339 -13.76 -5.63 10.53
CA ASP A 339 -12.35 -5.66 10.09
C ASP A 339 -11.40 -5.05 11.14
N GLU A 340 -10.13 -4.86 10.76
CA GLU A 340 -9.08 -4.29 11.59
C GLU A 340 -9.43 -2.88 12.10
N ILE A 341 -10.19 -2.09 11.31
CA ILE A 341 -10.65 -0.76 11.70
C ILE A 341 -11.73 -0.88 12.79
N GLY A 342 -12.65 -1.82 12.64
CA GLY A 342 -13.66 -2.14 13.64
C GLY A 342 -13.05 -2.55 14.98
N GLN A 343 -12.06 -3.44 14.95
CA GLN A 343 -11.33 -3.89 16.15
C GLN A 343 -10.59 -2.73 16.82
N LEU A 344 -9.97 -1.83 16.05
CA LEU A 344 -9.31 -0.63 16.58
C LEU A 344 -10.31 0.32 17.28
N ALA A 345 -11.48 0.53 16.68
CA ALA A 345 -12.55 1.34 17.27
C ALA A 345 -13.08 0.73 18.59
N GLN A 346 -13.26 -0.60 18.65
CA GLN A 346 -13.63 -1.30 19.89
C GLN A 346 -12.56 -1.15 20.98
N GLY A 347 -11.29 -1.38 20.64
CA GLY A 347 -10.17 -1.24 21.57
C GLY A 347 -10.08 0.18 22.14
N PHE A 348 -10.27 1.20 21.29
CA PHE A 348 -10.34 2.60 21.72
C PHE A 348 -11.50 2.88 22.68
N ASN A 349 -12.71 2.41 22.37
CA ASN A 349 -13.87 2.59 23.25
C ASN A 349 -13.68 1.91 24.61
N GLY A 350 -13.00 0.76 24.64
CA GLY A 350 -12.59 0.08 25.86
C GLY A 350 -11.59 0.90 26.68
N PHE A 351 -10.57 1.46 26.01
CA PHE A 351 -9.60 2.36 26.64
C PHE A 351 -10.26 3.60 27.25
N VAL A 352 -11.10 4.32 26.50
CA VAL A 352 -11.81 5.52 26.98
C VAL A 352 -12.75 5.18 28.15
N SER A 353 -13.46 4.05 28.09
CA SER A 353 -14.33 3.62 29.20
C SER A 353 -13.55 3.38 30.48
N LYS A 354 -12.33 2.83 30.39
CA LYS A 354 -11.48 2.57 31.54
C LYS A 354 -10.92 3.86 32.14
N ILE A 355 -10.54 4.83 31.31
CA ILE A 355 -10.13 6.16 31.78
C ILE A 355 -11.31 6.88 32.45
N HIS A 356 -12.50 6.86 31.85
CA HIS A 356 -13.70 7.46 32.42
C HIS A 356 -14.04 6.90 33.81
N GLN A 357 -13.92 5.57 33.98
CA GLN A 357 -14.12 4.93 35.28
C GLN A 357 -13.09 5.40 36.32
N VAL A 358 -11.80 5.43 35.97
CA VAL A 358 -10.74 5.90 36.88
C VAL A 358 -10.96 7.36 37.30
N VAL A 359 -11.36 8.23 36.37
CA VAL A 359 -11.69 9.64 36.70
C VAL A 359 -12.89 9.72 37.63
N GLY A 360 -13.92 8.89 37.42
CA GLY A 360 -15.06 8.77 38.32
C GLY A 360 -14.69 8.32 39.74
N ASP A 361 -13.84 7.29 39.85
CA ASP A 361 -13.35 6.78 41.13
C ASP A 361 -12.52 7.83 41.88
N VAL A 362 -11.68 8.59 41.17
CA VAL A 362 -10.91 9.72 41.74
C VAL A 362 -11.87 10.79 42.27
N ALA A 363 -12.89 11.19 41.50
CA ALA A 363 -13.87 12.18 41.93
C ALA A 363 -14.63 11.73 43.19
N ALA A 364 -15.07 10.47 43.25
CA ALA A 364 -15.74 9.90 44.42
C ALA A 364 -14.82 9.86 45.65
N THR A 365 -13.54 9.51 45.44
CA THR A 365 -12.53 9.49 46.50
C THR A 365 -12.25 10.90 47.02
N SER A 366 -12.12 11.90 46.12
CA SER A 366 -11.96 13.31 46.48
C SER A 366 -13.16 13.83 47.28
N GLN A 367 -14.39 13.46 46.93
CA GLN A 367 -15.57 13.83 47.72
C GLN A 367 -15.56 13.20 49.12
N SER A 368 -15.20 11.92 49.21
CA SER A 368 -15.09 11.22 50.50
C SER A 368 -14.01 11.84 51.39
N LEU A 369 -12.87 12.23 50.79
CA LEU A 369 -11.81 12.96 51.48
C LEU A 369 -12.28 14.32 51.97
N ASN A 370 -13.01 15.09 51.15
CA ASN A 370 -13.57 16.38 51.55
C ASN A 370 -14.55 16.25 52.72
N ASN A 371 -15.44 15.25 52.68
CA ASN A 371 -16.36 14.96 53.78
C ASN A 371 -15.59 14.59 55.07
N SER A 372 -14.57 13.75 54.95
CA SER A 372 -13.72 13.35 56.08
C SER A 372 -12.97 14.55 56.68
N ALA A 373 -12.45 15.44 55.83
CA ALA A 373 -11.80 16.68 56.26
C ALA A 373 -12.77 17.59 57.03
N SER A 374 -14.04 17.69 56.57
CA SER A 374 -15.07 18.46 57.29
C SER A 374 -15.37 17.88 58.67
N VAL A 375 -15.48 16.55 58.80
CA VAL A 375 -15.68 15.88 60.10
C VAL A 375 -14.50 16.12 61.04
N VAL A 376 -13.27 16.03 60.52
CA VAL A 376 -12.06 16.32 61.31
C VAL A 376 -12.05 17.78 61.79
N ALA A 377 -12.44 18.73 60.94
CA ALA A 377 -12.52 20.15 61.32
C ALA A 377 -13.56 20.39 62.43
N GLU A 378 -14.74 19.77 62.32
CA GLU A 378 -15.78 19.84 63.35
C GLU A 378 -15.30 19.23 64.68
N GLN A 379 -14.66 18.07 64.63
CA GLN A 379 -14.11 17.40 65.81
C GLN A 379 -13.01 18.24 66.48
N ALA A 380 -12.13 18.87 65.69
CA ALA A 380 -11.12 19.78 66.21
C ALA A 380 -11.75 20.97 66.94
N GLN A 381 -12.84 21.54 66.41
CA GLN A 381 -13.57 22.63 67.07
C GLN A 381 -14.22 22.17 68.38
N MET A 382 -14.83 20.98 68.41
CA MET A 382 -15.36 20.40 69.64
C MET A 382 -14.27 20.18 70.69
N THR A 383 -13.12 19.63 70.29
CA THR A 383 -11.98 19.42 71.19
C THR A 383 -11.43 20.74 71.73
N GLN A 384 -11.40 21.81 70.92
CA GLN A 384 -11.02 23.15 71.39
C GLN A 384 -11.98 23.65 72.47
N ASN A 385 -13.29 23.51 72.26
CA ASN A 385 -14.31 23.92 73.23
C ASN A 385 -14.24 23.10 74.53
N GLN A 386 -14.05 21.79 74.43
CA GLN A 386 -13.85 20.91 75.58
C GLN A 386 -12.59 21.26 76.35
N SER A 387 -11.48 21.55 75.65
CA SER A 387 -10.23 21.99 76.26
C SER A 387 -10.39 23.32 77.00
N GLN A 388 -11.20 24.25 76.47
CA GLN A 388 -11.54 25.50 77.14
C GLN A 388 -12.33 25.23 78.43
N SER A 389 -13.39 24.40 78.36
CA SER A 389 -14.18 24.04 79.54
C SER A 389 -13.35 23.30 80.60
N GLN A 390 -12.44 22.43 80.17
CA GLN A 390 -11.51 21.74 81.07
C GLN A 390 -10.58 22.73 81.76
N ARG A 391 -10.05 23.74 81.05
CA ARG A 391 -9.25 24.81 81.63
C ARG A 391 -10.02 25.56 82.72
N ASP A 392 -11.28 25.90 82.46
CA ASP A 392 -12.13 26.61 83.42
C ASP A 392 -12.40 25.75 84.67
N ARG A 393 -12.64 24.44 84.51
CA ARG A 393 -12.74 23.49 85.63
C ARG A 393 -11.44 23.40 86.43
N THR A 394 -10.29 23.37 85.77
CA THR A 394 -8.99 23.38 86.45
C THR A 394 -8.80 24.68 87.24
N MET A 395 -9.24 25.82 86.72
CA MET A 395 -9.21 27.10 87.47
C MET A 395 -10.08 27.03 88.73
N LEU A 396 -11.28 26.43 88.66
CA LEU A 396 -12.13 26.22 89.84
C LEU A 396 -11.45 25.32 90.88
N VAL A 397 -10.75 24.27 90.44
CA VAL A 397 -9.97 23.40 91.34
C VAL A 397 -8.86 24.21 92.02
N VAL A 398 -8.16 25.08 91.30
CA VAL A 398 -7.14 25.97 91.89
C VAL A 398 -7.76 26.89 92.95
N THR A 399 -8.94 27.46 92.67
CA THR A 399 -9.67 28.27 93.66
C THR A 399 -10.02 27.45 94.90
N ALA A 400 -10.56 26.24 94.73
CA ALA A 400 -10.90 25.36 95.84
C ALA A 400 -9.66 24.94 96.65
N ILE A 401 -8.51 24.72 96.01
CA ILE A 401 -7.24 24.45 96.70
C ILE A 401 -6.80 25.65 97.53
N ASN A 402 -6.92 26.87 97.02
CA ASN A 402 -6.60 28.08 97.78
C ASN A 402 -7.52 28.26 99.00
N GLU A 403 -8.83 28.04 98.83
CA GLU A 403 -9.78 28.06 99.96
C GLU A 403 -9.47 26.95 100.98
N MET A 404 -9.16 25.75 100.52
CA MET A 404 -8.76 24.63 101.38
C MET A 404 -7.45 24.92 102.12
N GLY A 405 -6.50 25.62 101.49
CA GLY A 405 -5.30 26.10 102.16
C GLY A 405 -5.61 27.08 103.29
N ALA A 406 -6.58 27.98 103.10
CA ALA A 406 -7.04 28.89 104.13
C ALA A 406 -7.74 28.15 105.29
N THR A 407 -8.62 27.19 105.00
CA THR A 407 -9.32 26.42 106.04
C THR A 407 -8.36 25.52 106.82
N VAL A 408 -7.35 24.92 106.19
CA VAL A 408 -6.31 24.16 106.89
C VAL A 408 -5.52 25.06 107.85
N ASN A 409 -5.19 26.29 107.46
CA ASN A 409 -4.54 27.25 108.35
C ASN A 409 -5.46 27.64 109.53
N GLU A 410 -6.76 27.84 109.29
CA GLU A 410 -7.74 28.13 110.33
C GLU A 410 -7.92 26.95 111.30
N ILE A 411 -7.99 25.72 110.79
CA ILE A 411 -8.05 24.50 111.61
C ILE A 411 -6.78 24.37 112.45
N ALA A 412 -5.60 24.63 111.88
CA ALA A 412 -4.34 24.60 112.62
C ALA A 412 -4.33 25.64 113.76
N ALA A 413 -4.81 26.85 113.49
CA ALA A 413 -4.94 27.90 114.50
C ALA A 413 -5.92 27.52 115.62
N ASN A 414 -7.09 26.96 115.27
CA ASN A 414 -8.07 26.48 116.23
C ASN A 414 -7.54 25.32 117.09
N ALA A 415 -6.80 24.39 116.48
CA ALA A 415 -6.15 23.30 117.20
C ALA A 415 -5.10 23.81 118.19
N ALA A 416 -4.28 24.80 117.80
CA ALA A 416 -3.34 25.46 118.69
C ALA A 416 -4.05 26.16 119.86
N HIS A 417 -5.11 26.92 119.58
CA HIS A 417 -5.91 27.58 120.60
C HIS A 417 -6.59 26.59 121.57
N ALA A 418 -7.07 25.46 121.06
CA ALA A 418 -7.63 24.39 121.89
C ALA A 418 -6.56 23.73 122.78
N ALA A 419 -5.35 23.52 122.27
CA ALA A 419 -4.23 23.01 123.05
C ALA A 419 -3.82 23.98 124.18
N ASP A 420 -3.75 25.28 123.89
CA ASP A 420 -3.49 26.32 124.89
C ASP A 420 -4.59 26.35 125.97
N SER A 421 -5.85 26.27 125.55
CA SER A 421 -6.99 26.23 126.48
C SER A 421 -6.96 24.99 127.38
N ALA A 422 -6.61 23.82 126.82
CA ALA A 422 -6.45 22.58 127.59
C ALA A 422 -5.28 22.66 128.59
N ASN A 423 -4.15 23.26 128.20
CA ASN A 423 -3.03 23.53 129.10
C ASN A 423 -3.42 24.46 130.25
N ASN A 424 -4.18 25.53 129.96
CA ASN A 424 -4.68 26.44 131.00
C ASN A 424 -5.62 25.72 131.98
N ALA A 425 -6.57 24.92 131.47
CA ALA A 425 -7.46 24.13 132.31
C ALA A 425 -6.69 23.11 133.19
N ALA A 426 -5.64 22.49 132.67
CA ALA A 426 -4.77 21.60 133.43
C ALA A 426 -4.06 22.34 134.58
N ASN A 427 -3.54 23.54 134.32
CA ASN A 427 -2.90 24.39 135.33
C ASN A 427 -3.89 24.86 136.42
N GLU A 428 -5.10 25.27 136.03
CA GLU A 428 -6.15 25.64 136.98
C GLU A 428 -6.59 24.44 137.83
N THR A 429 -6.72 23.26 137.22
CA THR A 429 -7.06 22.02 137.94
C THR A 429 -5.97 21.64 138.94
N ALA A 430 -4.69 21.75 138.56
CA ALA A 430 -3.56 21.54 139.48
C ALA A 430 -3.57 22.53 140.65
N THR A 431 -3.88 23.80 140.38
CA THR A 431 -4.05 24.84 141.41
C THR A 431 -5.21 24.51 142.35
N GLY A 432 -6.37 24.13 141.78
CA GLY A 432 -7.55 23.70 142.54
C GLY A 432 -7.26 22.48 143.42
N GLN A 433 -6.51 21.50 142.92
CA GLN A 433 -6.08 20.34 143.69
C GLN A 433 -5.21 20.76 144.89
N SER A 434 -4.31 21.74 144.72
CA SER A 434 -3.53 22.28 145.84
C SER A 434 -4.42 22.93 146.92
N VAL A 435 -5.44 23.68 146.52
CA VAL A 435 -6.39 24.31 147.45
C VAL A 435 -7.19 23.26 148.22
N VAL A 436 -7.65 22.19 147.53
CA VAL A 436 -8.36 21.08 148.17
C VAL A 436 -7.46 20.36 149.18
N MET A 437 -6.18 20.13 148.88
CA MET A 437 -5.23 19.55 149.84
C MET A 437 -5.05 20.45 151.07
N SER A 438 -4.89 21.76 150.89
CA SER A 438 -4.81 22.70 152.03
C SER A 438 -6.10 22.73 152.86
N ALA A 439 -7.28 22.62 152.24
CA ALA A 439 -8.54 22.53 152.95
C ALA A 439 -8.65 21.23 153.76
N GLN A 440 -8.17 20.10 153.22
CA GLN A 440 -8.08 18.83 153.94
C GLN A 440 -7.19 18.94 155.18
N ASP A 441 -6.00 19.54 155.06
CA ASP A 441 -5.09 19.74 156.19
C ASP A 441 -5.70 20.64 157.27
N ASN A 442 -6.39 21.72 156.88
CA ASN A 442 -7.11 22.59 157.81
C ASN A 442 -8.25 21.87 158.54
N ILE A 443 -8.99 20.99 157.85
CA ILE A 443 -10.04 20.16 158.48
C ILE A 443 -9.43 19.18 159.49
N GLN A 444 -8.29 18.57 159.15
CA GLN A 444 -7.59 17.65 160.06
C GLN A 444 -7.06 18.38 161.30
N GLN A 445 -6.55 19.60 161.14
CA GLN A 445 -6.16 20.47 162.24
C GLN A 445 -7.35 20.84 163.12
N LEU A 446 -8.48 21.25 162.53
CA LEU A 446 -9.71 21.57 163.26
C LEU A 446 -10.26 20.37 164.06
N ALA A 447 -10.21 19.16 163.49
CA ALA A 447 -10.60 17.94 164.19
C ALA A 447 -9.72 17.66 165.43
N THR A 448 -8.42 17.99 165.33
CA THR A 448 -7.47 17.89 166.45
C THR A 448 -7.79 18.90 167.54
N ASP A 449 -8.07 20.15 167.17
CA ASP A 449 -8.45 21.22 168.11
C ASP A 449 -9.79 20.91 168.82
N MET A 450 -10.77 20.34 168.10
CA MET A 450 -12.03 19.85 168.67
C MET A 450 -11.83 18.77 169.74
N ASN A 451 -10.91 17.82 169.51
CA ASN A 451 -10.58 16.79 170.51
C ASN A 451 -9.93 17.40 171.76
N ASN A 452 -9.00 18.34 171.58
CA ASN A 452 -8.37 19.06 172.68
C ASN A 452 -9.40 19.85 173.50
N MET A 453 -10.35 20.52 172.83
CA MET A 453 -11.42 21.28 173.48
C MET A 453 -12.36 20.36 174.29
N ALA A 454 -12.68 19.17 173.77
CA ALA A 454 -13.48 18.18 174.49
C ALA A 454 -12.78 17.64 175.77
N GLU A 455 -11.45 17.57 175.78
CA GLU A 455 -10.68 17.21 176.98
C GLU A 455 -10.72 18.32 178.05
N VAL A 456 -10.60 19.59 177.63
CA VAL A 456 -10.73 20.75 178.53
C VAL A 456 -12.12 20.81 179.17
N ILE A 457 -13.19 20.58 178.40
CA ILE A 457 -14.56 20.51 178.93
C ILE A 457 -14.70 19.38 179.96
N ARG A 458 -14.10 18.21 179.72
CA ARG A 458 -14.12 17.08 180.67
C ARG A 458 -13.42 17.44 181.99
N LYS A 459 -12.27 18.12 181.94
CA LYS A 459 -11.57 18.62 183.14
C LYS A 459 -12.42 19.63 183.91
N LEU A 460 -13.10 20.54 183.21
CA LEU A 460 -13.99 21.52 183.83
C LEU A 460 -15.17 20.84 184.54
N ALA A 461 -15.80 19.84 183.91
CA ALA A 461 -16.88 19.07 184.53
C ALA A 461 -16.42 18.36 185.82
N GLY A 462 -15.20 17.81 185.83
CA GLY A 462 -14.60 17.22 187.03
C GLY A 462 -14.42 18.23 188.18
N ASN A 463 -13.94 19.44 187.87
CA ASN A 463 -13.79 20.51 188.87
C ASN A 463 -15.14 20.96 189.44
N THR A 464 -16.19 21.05 188.60
CA THR A 464 -17.54 21.43 189.04
C THR A 464 -18.15 20.38 189.99
N GLN A 465 -17.89 19.08 189.75
CA GLN A 465 -18.33 18.00 190.64
C GLN A 465 -17.67 18.08 192.03
N GLN A 466 -16.39 18.42 192.08
CA GLN A 466 -15.68 18.65 193.35
C GLN A 466 -16.27 19.82 194.14
N ILE A 467 -16.67 20.91 193.47
CA ILE A 467 -17.35 22.04 194.12
C ILE A 467 -18.69 21.61 194.74
N GLY A 468 -19.46 20.76 194.04
CA GLY A 468 -20.71 20.19 194.57
C GLY A 468 -20.51 19.40 195.88
N GLY A 469 -19.43 18.61 195.95
CA GLY A 469 -19.08 17.88 197.18
C GLY A 469 -18.74 18.78 198.37
N ILE A 470 -18.15 19.96 198.14
CA ILE A 470 -17.90 20.94 199.21
C ILE A 470 -19.21 21.56 199.71
N LEU A 471 -20.18 21.81 198.83
CA LEU A 471 -21.48 22.38 199.21
C LEU A 471 -22.30 21.44 200.09
N ASP A 472 -22.25 20.12 199.87
CA ASP A 472 -22.94 19.13 200.72
C ASP A 472 -22.39 19.10 202.15
N VAL A 473 -21.06 19.29 202.31
CA VAL A 473 -20.43 19.43 203.63
C VAL A 473 -20.91 20.69 204.34
N ILE A 474 -21.02 21.82 203.63
CA ILE A 474 -21.52 23.09 204.19
C ILE A 474 -22.99 22.95 204.64
N ARG A 475 -23.81 22.24 203.85
CA ARG A 475 -25.21 21.96 204.19
C ARG A 475 -25.35 21.10 205.44
N GLY A 476 -24.48 20.09 205.57
CA GLY A 476 -24.39 19.25 206.78
C GLY A 476 -24.03 20.03 208.05
N VAL A 477 -23.08 20.99 207.97
CA VAL A 477 -22.73 21.84 209.13
C VAL A 477 -23.89 22.76 209.53
N SER A 478 -24.64 23.27 208.56
CA SER A 478 -25.77 24.18 208.81
C SER A 478 -26.95 23.48 209.51
N GLU A 479 -27.28 22.23 209.15
CA GLU A 479 -28.32 21.45 209.85
C GLU A 479 -27.94 21.09 211.28
N GLN A 480 -26.66 20.73 211.51
CA GLN A 480 -26.15 20.43 212.84
C GLN A 480 -26.18 21.67 213.77
N THR A 481 -25.92 22.85 213.20
CA THR A 481 -25.98 24.13 213.93
C THR A 481 -27.43 24.51 214.28
N ASN A 482 -28.37 24.26 213.36
CA ASN A 482 -29.79 24.53 213.58
C ASN A 482 -30.41 23.65 214.69
N LEU A 483 -29.98 22.38 214.78
CA LEU A 483 -30.44 21.44 215.82
C LEU A 483 -29.90 21.79 217.22
N LEU A 484 -28.66 22.29 217.30
CA LEU A 484 -28.07 22.76 218.57
C LEU A 484 -28.80 23.98 219.13
N ALA A 485 -29.22 24.90 218.26
CA ALA A 485 -29.89 26.13 218.66
C ALA A 485 -31.32 25.88 219.21
N LEU A 486 -32.02 24.87 218.68
CA LEU A 486 -33.39 24.57 219.11
C LEU A 486 -33.43 23.88 220.49
N ASN A 487 -32.51 22.95 220.76
CA ASN A 487 -32.46 22.27 222.06
C ASN A 487 -32.09 23.23 223.20
N ALA A 488 -31.19 24.19 222.95
CA ALA A 488 -30.82 25.20 223.94
C ALA A 488 -31.91 26.25 224.22
N ALA A 489 -32.98 26.30 223.42
CA ALA A 489 -34.09 27.22 223.62
C ALA A 489 -35.26 26.62 224.41
N ILE A 490 -35.27 25.29 224.63
CA ILE A 490 -36.36 24.57 225.31
C ILE A 490 -35.95 24.04 226.69
N GLU A 491 -34.65 23.96 227.01
CA GLU A 491 -34.10 23.42 228.26
C GLU A 491 -33.13 24.40 228.92
#